data_AF-A0A9Y2JTJ8-F1
#
_entry.id   AF-A0A9Y2JTJ8-F1
#
_cell.length_a   1.000
_cell.length_b   1.000
_cell.length_c   1.000
_cell.angle_alpha   90.00
_cell.angle_beta   90.00
_cell.angle_gamma   90.00
#
_symmetry.space_group_name_H-M   'P 1'
#
loop_
_entity.id
_entity.type
_entity.pdbx_description
1 polymer ?
#
loop_
_entity_poly.entity_id
_entity_poly.type
_entity_poly.pdbx_seq_one_letter_code
_entity_poly.pdbx_strand_id
1 'polypeptide(L)'
;MVQTPSYFEYYAHPYVVESTPDGGLTGRILNWKTGAFEEKPEHVTDVLFDHSPEIRRLDRDRFIRRTEEERKNYLRGDGPIFALYQTIDAIWAATEEENRKITKEERALIDSLYRRTFKMWEDEFARRDAGEAPTFTFTSVFER
;
A
#
# COMPACT_ATOMS: atom_id res chain seq x y z
N MET A 1 -19.12 3.02 -17.86
CA MET A 1 -17.94 3.87 -17.63
C MET A 1 -17.26 3.35 -16.37
N VAL A 2 -15.95 3.10 -16.40
CA VAL A 2 -15.21 2.61 -15.24
C VAL A 2 -15.11 3.74 -14.22
N GLN A 3 -15.50 3.49 -12.97
CA GLN A 3 -15.34 4.47 -11.89
C GLN A 3 -13.88 4.51 -11.46
N THR A 4 -13.21 5.65 -11.64
CA THR A 4 -11.82 5.85 -11.23
C THR A 4 -11.73 6.79 -10.01
N PRO A 5 -10.75 6.61 -9.11
CA PRO A 5 -9.82 5.46 -9.07
C PRO A 5 -10.54 4.15 -8.73
N SER A 6 -10.11 3.05 -9.36
CA SER A 6 -10.53 1.69 -9.03
C SER A 6 -9.34 0.91 -8.48
N TYR A 7 -9.54 0.20 -7.37
CA TYR A 7 -8.46 -0.49 -6.66
C TYR A 7 -8.57 -2.00 -6.80
N PHE A 8 -7.43 -2.64 -6.93
CA PHE A 8 -7.31 -4.07 -7.13
C PHE A 8 -6.12 -4.65 -6.37
N GLU A 9 -6.18 -5.96 -6.17
CA GLU A 9 -5.02 -6.81 -5.96
C GLU A 9 -4.81 -7.58 -7.26
N TYR A 10 -3.61 -7.47 -7.85
CA TYR A 10 -3.18 -8.14 -9.07
C TYR A 10 -1.99 -9.03 -8.73
N TYR A 11 -2.20 -10.36 -8.69
CA TYR A 11 -1.15 -11.33 -8.31
C TYR A 11 -0.44 -10.93 -7.01
N ALA A 12 -1.22 -10.73 -5.95
CA ALA A 12 -0.79 -10.26 -4.62
C ALA A 12 -0.23 -8.82 -4.54
N HIS A 13 -0.16 -8.09 -5.65
CA HIS A 13 0.30 -6.69 -5.65
C HIS A 13 -0.89 -5.72 -5.63
N PRO A 14 -0.90 -4.72 -4.75
CA PRO A 14 -1.80 -3.59 -4.85
C PRO A 14 -1.66 -2.90 -6.21
N TYR A 15 -2.79 -2.72 -6.90
CA TYR A 15 -2.87 -2.09 -8.20
C TYR A 15 -4.00 -1.07 -8.23
N VAL A 16 -3.77 0.09 -8.84
CA VAL A 16 -4.77 1.15 -8.98
C VAL A 16 -4.94 1.52 -10.45
N VAL A 17 -6.19 1.63 -10.88
CA VAL A 17 -6.58 2.16 -12.20
C VAL A 17 -7.06 3.59 -12.03
N GLU A 18 -6.51 4.49 -12.84
CA GLU A 18 -6.80 5.93 -12.81
C GLU A 18 -7.15 6.43 -14.21
N SER A 19 -7.85 7.56 -14.28
CA SER A 19 -8.10 8.24 -15.54
C SER A 19 -6.90 9.07 -15.96
N THR A 20 -6.58 9.05 -17.24
CA THR A 20 -5.59 9.94 -17.84
C THR A 20 -6.23 11.26 -18.31
N PRO A 21 -5.45 12.35 -18.45
CA PRO A 21 -6.00 13.66 -18.86
C PRO A 21 -6.68 13.67 -20.24
N ASP A 22 -6.30 12.77 -21.14
CA ASP A 22 -6.87 12.59 -22.48
C ASP A 22 -8.14 11.71 -22.50
N GLY A 23 -8.64 11.30 -21.33
CA GLY A 23 -9.86 10.50 -21.19
C GLY A 23 -9.65 8.99 -21.29
N GLY A 24 -8.40 8.53 -21.37
CA GLY A 24 -8.00 7.13 -21.27
C GLY A 24 -7.93 6.62 -19.83
N LEU A 25 -7.39 5.41 -19.68
CA LEU A 25 -7.08 4.78 -18.40
C LEU A 25 -5.60 4.42 -18.35
N THR A 26 -5.00 4.60 -17.18
CA THR A 26 -3.68 4.07 -16.85
C THR A 26 -3.78 3.24 -15.57
N GLY A 27 -2.73 2.52 -15.24
CA GLY A 27 -2.66 1.88 -13.94
C GLY A 27 -1.25 1.83 -13.38
N ARG A 28 -1.19 1.71 -12.05
CA ARG A 28 0.06 1.68 -11.30
C ARG A 28 0.04 0.51 -10.33
N ILE A 29 1.18 -0.19 -10.24
CA ILE A 29 1.37 -1.34 -9.35
C ILE A 29 2.34 -0.98 -8.23
N LEU A 30 2.12 -1.48 -7.02
CA LEU A 30 3.10 -1.33 -5.94
C LEU A 30 4.35 -2.15 -6.26
N ASN A 31 5.52 -1.53 -6.32
CA ASN A 31 6.80 -2.23 -6.34
C ASN A 31 7.26 -2.51 -4.90
N TRP A 32 7.34 -3.78 -4.50
CA TRP A 32 7.75 -4.20 -3.16
C TRP A 32 9.20 -3.86 -2.81
N LYS A 33 10.07 -3.66 -3.81
CA LYS A 33 11.46 -3.29 -3.58
C LYS A 33 11.58 -1.84 -3.16
N THR A 34 10.88 -0.95 -3.86
CA THR A 34 11.01 0.50 -3.67
C THR A 34 9.93 1.08 -2.75
N GLY A 35 8.83 0.36 -2.55
CA GLY A 35 7.63 0.86 -1.90
C GLY A 35 6.84 1.86 -2.75
N ALA A 36 7.32 2.23 -3.94
CA ALA A 36 6.64 3.18 -4.81
C ALA A 36 5.62 2.49 -5.71
N PHE A 37 4.68 3.26 -6.24
CA PHE A 37 3.80 2.80 -7.31
C PHE A 37 4.47 3.09 -8.66
N GLU A 38 4.58 2.08 -9.51
CA GLU A 38 5.16 2.17 -10.85
C GLU A 38 4.08 2.07 -11.92
N GLU A 39 4.21 2.82 -13.01
CA GLU A 39 3.29 2.75 -14.14
C GLU A 39 3.34 1.37 -14.81
N LYS A 40 2.16 0.77 -14.93
CA LYS A 40 1.91 -0.53 -15.56
C LYS A 40 0.58 -0.54 -16.32
N PRO A 41 0.38 0.37 -17.30
CA PRO A 41 -0.88 0.46 -18.05
C PRO A 41 -1.25 -0.83 -18.78
N GLU A 42 -0.28 -1.70 -19.08
CA GLU A 42 -0.51 -3.00 -19.71
C GLU A 42 -1.45 -3.92 -18.92
N HIS A 43 -1.55 -3.76 -17.59
CA HIS A 43 -2.41 -4.59 -16.73
C HIS A 43 -3.83 -4.05 -16.56
N VAL A 44 -4.15 -2.88 -17.12
CA VAL A 44 -5.50 -2.28 -17.01
C VAL A 44 -6.58 -3.21 -17.59
N THR A 45 -6.30 -3.80 -18.75
CA THR A 45 -7.25 -4.71 -19.41
C THR A 45 -7.48 -5.96 -18.55
N ASP A 46 -6.42 -6.55 -18.01
CA ASP A 46 -6.50 -7.74 -17.17
C ASP A 46 -7.40 -7.48 -15.96
N VAL A 47 -7.16 -6.40 -15.20
CA VAL A 47 -7.92 -6.14 -13.96
C VAL A 47 -9.38 -5.75 -14.20
N LEU A 48 -9.71 -5.24 -15.38
CA LEU A 48 -11.09 -4.83 -15.71
C LEU A 48 -11.93 -5.96 -16.30
N PHE A 49 -11.31 -6.91 -16.99
CA PHE A 49 -12.03 -7.89 -17.81
C PHE A 49 -11.68 -9.35 -17.53
N ASP A 50 -10.54 -9.64 -16.90
CA ASP A 50 -10.19 -11.01 -16.55
C ASP A 50 -10.89 -11.47 -15.25
N HIS A 51 -11.26 -12.74 -15.21
CA HIS A 51 -11.87 -13.42 -14.07
C HIS A 51 -10.89 -14.35 -13.33
N SER A 52 -9.59 -14.16 -13.54
CA SER A 52 -8.54 -14.85 -12.79
C SER A 52 -8.76 -14.75 -11.27
N PRO A 53 -8.67 -15.86 -10.51
CA PRO A 53 -8.83 -15.84 -9.05
C PRO A 53 -7.73 -15.03 -8.34
N GLU A 54 -6.62 -14.76 -9.01
CA GLU A 54 -5.49 -13.96 -8.53
C GLU A 54 -5.70 -12.44 -8.71
N ILE A 55 -6.84 -12.04 -9.30
CA ILE A 55 -7.24 -10.65 -9.49
C ILE A 55 -8.48 -10.37 -8.65
N ARG A 56 -8.39 -9.40 -7.74
CA ARG A 56 -9.48 -9.07 -6.82
C ARG A 56 -9.72 -7.58 -6.79
N ARG A 57 -10.99 -7.16 -6.92
CA ARG A 57 -11.37 -5.76 -6.69
C ARG A 57 -11.35 -5.46 -5.19
N LEU A 58 -10.76 -4.33 -4.82
CA LEU A 58 -10.68 -3.84 -3.46
C LEU A 58 -11.49 -2.54 -3.32
N ASP A 59 -12.02 -2.33 -2.11
CA ASP A 59 -12.37 -0.96 -1.69
C ASP A 59 -11.08 -0.20 -1.32
N ARG A 60 -11.22 1.12 -1.12
CA ARG A 60 -10.08 1.99 -0.84
C ARG A 60 -9.37 1.63 0.47
N ASP A 61 -10.10 1.29 1.52
CA ASP A 61 -9.50 0.98 2.82
C ASP A 61 -8.73 -0.35 2.78
N ARG A 62 -9.26 -1.37 2.09
CA ARG A 62 -8.56 -2.64 1.85
C ARG A 62 -7.32 -2.45 1.00
N PHE A 63 -7.39 -1.61 -0.03
CA PHE A 63 -6.23 -1.28 -0.86
C PHE A 63 -5.12 -0.61 -0.06
N ILE A 64 -5.47 0.38 0.77
CA ILE A 64 -4.52 1.07 1.66
C ILE A 64 -3.89 0.06 2.63
N ARG A 65 -4.71 -0.73 3.32
CA ARG A 65 -4.23 -1.76 4.25
C ARG A 65 -3.26 -2.72 3.56
N ARG A 66 -3.64 -3.27 2.40
CA ARG A 66 -2.79 -4.21 1.65
C ARG A 66 -1.46 -3.57 1.23
N THR A 67 -1.51 -2.33 0.77
CA THR A 67 -0.31 -1.55 0.41
C THR A 67 0.65 -1.41 1.57
N GLU A 68 0.13 -1.02 2.73
CA GLU A 68 0.96 -0.77 3.90
C GLU A 68 1.42 -2.06 4.58
N GLU A 69 0.65 -3.14 4.51
CA GLU A 69 1.09 -4.48 4.90
C GLU A 69 2.31 -4.92 4.07
N GLU A 70 2.28 -4.75 2.74
CA GLU A 70 3.42 -5.12 1.89
C GLU A 70 4.65 -4.22 2.12
N ARG A 71 4.46 -2.91 2.26
CA ARG A 71 5.55 -1.99 2.62
C ARG A 71 6.17 -2.35 3.97
N LYS A 72 5.34 -2.63 4.98
CA LYS A 72 5.80 -3.08 6.30
C LYS A 72 6.54 -4.42 6.20
N ASN A 73 6.07 -5.36 5.39
CA ASN A 73 6.69 -6.67 5.24
C ASN A 73 8.07 -6.61 4.58
N TYR A 74 8.27 -5.74 3.59
CA TYR A 74 9.48 -5.74 2.77
C TYR A 74 10.42 -4.54 2.94
N LEU A 75 9.98 -3.45 3.57
CA LEU A 75 10.83 -2.28 3.79
C LEU A 75 11.28 -2.20 5.25
N ARG A 76 12.54 -1.81 5.45
CA ARG A 76 13.13 -1.58 6.77
C ARG A 76 13.72 -0.18 6.78
N GLY A 77 13.60 0.51 7.90
CA GLY A 77 14.14 1.85 8.03
C GLY A 77 13.79 2.43 9.38
N ASP A 78 14.21 3.68 9.56
CA ASP A 78 13.94 4.49 10.73
C ASP A 78 13.05 5.66 10.35
N GLY A 79 12.39 6.24 11.34
CA GLY A 79 11.55 7.42 11.15
C GLY A 79 10.06 7.15 11.41
N PRO A 80 9.22 8.17 11.16
CA PRO A 80 7.88 8.20 11.72
C PRO A 80 6.96 7.12 11.13
N ILE A 81 7.16 6.69 9.88
CA ILE A 81 6.38 5.57 9.30
C ILE A 81 6.68 4.26 10.03
N PHE A 82 7.96 3.94 10.20
CA PHE A 82 8.39 2.69 10.82
C PHE A 82 8.01 2.62 12.30
N ALA A 83 8.00 3.75 13.02
CA ALA A 83 7.46 3.82 14.37
C ALA A 83 5.95 3.47 14.45
N LEU A 84 5.17 3.85 13.43
CA LEU A 84 3.75 3.48 13.36
C LEU A 84 3.57 2.00 13.00
N TYR A 85 4.42 1.44 12.13
CA TYR A 85 4.44 0.00 11.87
C TYR A 85 4.81 -0.81 13.12
N GLN A 86 5.77 -0.35 13.91
CA GLN A 86 6.11 -0.98 15.20
C GLN A 86 4.93 -0.93 16.17
N THR A 87 4.17 0.16 16.19
CA THR A 87 2.92 0.24 16.98
C THR A 87 1.91 -0.82 16.54
N ILE A 88 1.75 -1.03 15.23
CA ILE A 88 0.87 -2.08 14.69
C ILE A 88 1.36 -3.47 15.09
N ASP A 89 2.67 -3.72 15.00
CA ASP A 89 3.27 -4.99 15.44
C ASP A 89 3.05 -5.25 16.93
N ALA A 90 3.18 -4.23 17.77
CA ALA A 90 2.93 -4.36 19.20
C ALA A 90 1.47 -4.74 19.52
N ILE A 91 0.50 -4.21 18.76
CA ILE A 91 -0.91 -4.59 18.92
C ILE A 91 -1.11 -6.07 18.58
N TRP A 92 -0.53 -6.54 17.48
CA TRP A 92 -0.64 -7.95 17.11
C TRP A 92 0.07 -8.86 18.09
N ALA A 93 1.28 -8.51 18.52
CA ALA A 93 2.02 -9.26 19.53
C ALA A 93 1.22 -9.40 20.84
N ALA A 94 0.56 -8.33 21.30
CA ALA A 94 -0.32 -8.39 22.47
C ALA A 94 -1.50 -9.36 22.25
N THR A 95 -2.14 -9.35 21.07
CA THR A 95 -3.24 -10.29 20.78
C THR A 95 -2.78 -11.75 20.79
N GLU A 96 -1.56 -12.02 20.32
CA GLU A 96 -0.96 -13.35 20.30
C GLU A 96 -0.57 -13.81 21.72
N GLU A 97 0.09 -12.94 22.49
CA GLU A 97 0.50 -13.20 23.88
C GLU A 97 -0.71 -13.48 24.78
N GLU A 98 -1.79 -12.72 24.60
CA GLU A 98 -3.04 -12.90 25.34
C GLU A 98 -3.93 -14.03 24.78
N ASN A 99 -3.51 -14.70 23.71
CA ASN A 99 -4.27 -15.74 22.98
C ASN A 99 -5.73 -15.33 22.70
N ARG A 100 -5.92 -14.09 22.22
CA ARG A 100 -7.23 -13.52 21.94
C ARG A 100 -7.35 -13.01 20.51
N LYS A 101 -8.59 -12.76 20.10
CA LYS A 101 -8.85 -12.04 18.86
C LYS A 101 -8.64 -10.54 19.09
N ILE A 102 -8.22 -9.87 18.03
CA ILE A 102 -8.19 -8.41 17.97
C ILE A 102 -9.59 -7.81 18.20
N THR A 103 -9.65 -6.73 18.96
CA THR A 103 -10.89 -5.99 19.22
C THR A 103 -11.27 -5.10 18.03
N LYS A 104 -12.49 -4.53 18.07
CA LYS A 104 -12.93 -3.57 17.03
C LYS A 104 -12.13 -2.27 17.12
N GLU A 105 -11.78 -1.86 18.33
CA GLU A 105 -11.03 -0.65 18.63
C GLU A 105 -9.59 -0.77 18.15
N GLU A 106 -8.92 -1.89 18.43
CA GLU A 106 -7.58 -2.18 17.92
C GLU A 106 -7.58 -2.29 16.40
N ARG A 107 -8.60 -2.94 15.82
CA ARG A 107 -8.78 -3.00 14.36
C ARG A 107 -8.88 -1.62 13.74
N ALA A 108 -9.72 -0.75 14.32
CA ALA A 108 -9.92 0.62 13.86
C ALA A 108 -8.65 1.48 14.02
N LEU A 109 -7.90 1.26 15.11
CA LEU A 109 -6.60 1.89 15.33
C LEU A 109 -5.61 1.50 14.23
N ILE A 110 -5.46 0.20 13.95
CA ILE A 110 -4.59 -0.29 12.86
C ILE A 110 -4.99 0.33 11.52
N ASP A 111 -6.29 0.37 11.19
CA ASP A 111 -6.76 1.02 9.96
C ASP A 111 -6.42 2.52 9.91
N SER A 112 -6.53 3.22 11.04
CA SER A 112 -6.14 4.63 11.12
C SER A 112 -4.64 4.84 10.91
N LEU A 113 -3.82 3.93 11.45
CA LEU A 113 -2.36 3.95 11.30
C LEU A 113 -1.96 3.68 9.86
N TYR A 114 -2.56 2.69 9.20
CA TYR A 114 -2.31 2.44 7.77
C TYR A 114 -2.74 3.60 6.88
N ARG A 115 -3.88 4.25 7.13
CA ARG A 115 -4.25 5.47 6.39
C ARG A 115 -3.22 6.59 6.57
N ARG A 116 -2.68 6.73 7.78
CA ARG A 116 -1.66 7.73 8.07
C ARG A 116 -0.33 7.43 7.39
N THR A 117 0.17 6.20 7.49
CA THR A 117 1.43 5.80 6.85
C THR A 117 1.34 5.84 5.33
N PHE A 118 0.19 5.47 4.75
CA PHE A 118 -0.05 5.59 3.32
C PHE A 118 0.11 7.04 2.83
N LYS A 119 -0.51 8.01 3.52
CA LYS A 119 -0.36 9.43 3.19
C LYS A 119 1.08 9.92 3.38
N MET A 120 1.77 9.46 4.41
CA MET A 120 3.17 9.83 4.64
C MET A 120 4.11 9.31 3.55
N TRP A 121 3.85 8.12 3.01
CA TRP A 121 4.56 7.61 1.85
C TRP A 121 4.25 8.42 0.59
N GLU A 122 2.99 8.76 0.32
CA GLU A 122 2.62 9.64 -0.80
C GLU A 122 3.36 10.98 -0.72
N ASP A 123 3.41 11.58 0.47
CA ASP A 123 4.14 12.83 0.70
C ASP A 123 5.64 12.69 0.50
N GLU A 124 6.24 11.61 0.99
CA GLU A 124 7.67 11.35 0.82
C GLU A 124 8.04 11.12 -0.64
N PHE A 125 7.24 10.38 -1.41
CA PHE A 125 7.50 10.18 -2.84
C PHE A 125 7.33 11.47 -3.63
N ALA A 126 6.24 12.23 -3.40
CA ALA A 126 6.04 13.53 -4.03
C ALA A 126 7.20 14.50 -3.73
N ARG A 127 7.71 14.48 -2.49
CA ARG A 127 8.87 15.25 -2.07
C ARG A 127 10.12 14.87 -2.86
N ARG A 128 10.42 13.58 -2.97
CA ARG A 128 11.58 13.07 -3.72
C ARG A 128 11.49 13.39 -5.21
N ASP A 129 10.30 13.27 -5.81
CA ASP A 129 10.06 13.61 -7.21
C ASP A 129 10.26 15.11 -7.48
N ALA A 130 9.98 15.97 -6.48
CA ALA A 130 10.29 17.40 -6.53
C ALA A 130 11.78 17.72 -6.32
N GLY A 131 12.64 16.72 -6.10
CA GLY A 131 14.07 16.87 -5.87
C GLY A 131 14.43 17.37 -4.46
N GLU A 132 13.48 17.35 -3.52
CA GLU A 132 13.76 17.69 -2.13
C GLU A 132 14.47 16.54 -1.40
N ALA A 133 15.20 16.90 -0.33
CA ALA A 133 15.86 15.91 0.50
C ALA A 133 14.83 14.97 1.19
N PRO A 134 15.11 13.66 1.26
CA PRO A 134 14.21 12.70 1.89
C PRO A 134 14.04 12.99 3.38
N THR A 135 12.85 12.74 3.92
CA THR A 135 12.61 12.94 5.36
C THR A 135 13.01 11.74 6.21
N PHE A 136 13.19 10.58 5.58
CA PHE A 136 13.69 9.36 6.21
C PHE A 136 14.36 8.44 5.19
N THR A 137 15.18 7.52 5.68
CA THR A 137 15.86 6.51 4.88
C THR A 137 15.29 5.13 5.13
N PHE A 138 15.26 4.30 4.10
CA PHE A 138 14.81 2.92 4.18
C PHE A 138 15.52 2.06 3.13
N THR A 139 15.52 0.76 3.35
CA THR A 139 16.08 -0.26 2.47
C THR A 139 15.05 -1.35 2.24
N SER A 140 15.23 -2.12 1.17
CA SER A 140 14.43 -3.30 0.91
C SER A 140 15.07 -4.56 1.49
N VAL A 141 14.27 -5.51 1.95
CA VAL A 141 14.78 -6.85 2.28
C VAL A 141 15.30 -7.62 1.05
N PHE A 142 15.02 -7.14 -0.16
CA PHE A 142 15.52 -7.69 -1.41
C PHE A 142 16.90 -7.15 -1.84
N GLU A 143 17.42 -6.13 -1.16
CA GLU A 143 18.77 -5.62 -1.34
C GLU A 143 19.72 -6.47 -0.46
N ARG A 144 20.25 -7.56 -1.02
CA ARG A 144 21.35 -8.35 -0.43
C ARG A 144 22.63 -8.15 -1.20
#